data_AF-A0A7J3TE26-F1
#
_entry.id   AF-A0A7J3TE26-F1
#
_cell.length_a   1.000
_cell.length_b   1.000
_cell.length_c   1.000
_cell.angle_alpha   90.00
_cell.angle_beta   90.00
_cell.angle_gamma   90.00
#
_symmetry.space_group_name_H-M   'P 1'
#
loop_
_entity.id
_entity.type
_entity.pdbx_description
1 polymer ?
#
loop_
_entity_poly.entity_id
_entity_poly.type
_entity_poly.pdbx_seq_one_letter_code
_entity_poly.pdbx_strand_id
1 'polypeptide(L)'
;MRMICDSCGGTGWVKDKDGRLDVCEKCWGLGYVETSQLNKEDPETKEEIDLRKKSTYVVIGVLGAYYAFLFGISHVISLNIFIYLVLILIGYYFSSAMGRLYYNHMRGNKPKNGEKKTS
;
A
#
# COMPACT_ATOMS: atom_id res chain seq x y z
N MET A 1 -15.35 15.06 15.05
CA MET A 1 -15.32 15.92 16.25
C MET A 1 -13.91 16.48 16.37
N ARG A 2 -13.75 17.72 16.84
CA ARG A 2 -12.43 18.34 17.05
C ARG A 2 -12.16 18.34 18.56
N MET A 3 -11.06 17.73 18.99
CA MET A 3 -10.56 17.90 20.35
C MET A 3 -9.63 19.11 20.36
N ILE A 4 -10.03 20.16 21.07
CA ILE A 4 -9.30 21.41 21.18
C ILE A 4 -8.50 21.36 22.48
N CYS A 5 -7.24 21.81 22.46
CA CYS A 5 -6.47 21.96 23.69
C CYS A 5 -6.94 23.19 24.47
N ASP A 6 -7.51 22.97 25.64
CA ASP A 6 -8.02 24.03 26.53
C ASP A 6 -6.94 25.03 26.95
N SER A 7 -5.68 24.58 27.02
CA SER A 7 -4.57 25.40 27.51
C SER A 7 -4.05 26.43 26.51
N CYS A 8 -4.28 26.23 25.21
CA CYS A 8 -3.90 27.17 24.15
C CYS A 8 -5.09 27.63 23.29
N GLY A 9 -6.32 27.24 23.68
CA GLY A 9 -7.55 27.56 22.95
C GLY A 9 -7.55 27.05 21.50
N GLY A 10 -6.79 26.01 21.19
CA GLY A 10 -6.69 25.48 19.83
C GLY A 10 -5.58 26.07 18.95
N THR A 11 -4.83 27.05 19.42
CA THR A 11 -3.83 27.75 18.59
C THR A 11 -2.49 27.02 18.47
N GLY A 12 -2.14 26.20 19.47
CA GLY A 12 -0.83 25.55 19.57
C GLY A 12 0.25 26.40 20.23
N TRP A 13 -0.04 27.67 20.55
CA TRP A 13 0.93 28.61 21.10
C TRP A 13 0.44 29.23 22.40
N VAL A 14 1.37 29.49 23.31
CA VAL A 14 1.14 30.21 24.57
C VAL A 14 2.18 31.31 24.70
N LYS A 15 1.83 32.43 25.34
CA LYS A 15 2.81 33.47 25.65
C LYS A 15 3.59 33.06 26.89
N ASP A 16 4.91 32.99 26.77
CA ASP A 16 5.81 32.79 27.89
C ASP A 16 5.90 34.07 28.74
N LYS A 17 6.51 33.98 29.93
CA LYS A 17 6.62 35.06 30.92
C LYS A 17 7.34 36.29 30.38
N ASP A 18 8.19 36.11 29.38
CA ASP A 18 8.90 37.19 28.67
C ASP A 18 8.10 37.80 27.50
N GLY A 19 6.81 37.44 27.37
CA GLY A 19 5.90 37.96 26.35
C GLY A 19 6.12 37.39 24.94
N ARG A 20 7.01 36.40 24.79
CA ARG A 20 7.28 35.71 23.53
C ARG A 20 6.29 34.58 23.31
N LEU A 21 5.95 34.33 22.03
CA LEU A 21 5.17 33.15 21.65
C LEU A 21 6.05 31.91 21.79
N ASP A 22 5.61 30.98 22.61
CA ASP A 22 6.23 29.69 22.80
C ASP A 22 5.22 28.56 22.51
N VAL A 23 5.76 27.38 22.23
CA VAL A 23 4.96 26.20 21.89
C VAL A 23 4.19 25.75 23.13
N CYS A 24 2.90 25.49 22.99
CA CYS A 24 2.11 24.97 24.11
C CYS A 24 2.56 23.56 24.47
N GLU A 25 3.23 23.41 25.62
CA GLU A 25 3.74 22.13 26.11
C GLU A 25 2.66 21.06 26.28
N LYS A 26 1.41 21.47 26.56
CA LYS A 26 0.30 20.52 26.78
C LYS A 26 -0.21 19.88 25.49
N CYS A 27 -0.14 20.56 24.36
CA CYS A 27 -0.53 20.01 23.06
C CYS A 27 0.63 19.91 22.07
N TRP A 28 1.87 20.17 22.51
CA TRP A 28 3.08 20.06 21.71
C TRP A 28 2.99 20.87 20.40
N GLY A 29 2.31 22.02 20.43
CA GLY A 29 2.12 22.87 19.24
C GLY A 29 1.02 22.43 18.28
N LEU A 30 0.32 21.33 18.56
CA LEU A 30 -0.74 20.81 17.67
C LEU A 30 -2.00 21.70 17.69
N GLY A 31 -2.30 22.33 18.84
CA GLY A 31 -3.46 23.20 19.01
C GLY A 31 -4.79 22.45 19.08
N TYR A 32 -5.20 21.80 18.01
CA TYR A 32 -6.36 20.92 17.96
C TYR A 32 -6.05 19.65 17.16
N VAL A 33 -6.70 18.55 17.53
CA VAL A 33 -6.62 17.30 16.78
C VAL A 33 -7.97 17.01 16.17
N GLU A 34 -8.02 16.94 14.84
CA GLU A 34 -9.23 16.64 14.09
C GLU A 34 -9.38 15.12 13.97
N THR A 35 -10.08 14.51 14.94
CA THR A 35 -10.28 13.05 15.00
C THR A 35 -11.26 12.53 13.95
N SER A 36 -11.92 13.40 13.18
CA SER A 36 -12.81 12.99 12.07
C SER A 36 -12.09 12.46 10.83
N GLN A 37 -10.76 12.56 10.76
CA GLN A 37 -9.98 11.97 9.65
C GLN A 37 -9.68 10.47 9.88
N LEU A 38 -9.79 9.95 11.11
CA LEU A 38 -9.53 8.52 11.37
C LEU A 38 -10.67 7.59 10.88
N ASN A 39 -11.85 8.15 10.56
CA ASN A 39 -13.01 7.40 10.07
C ASN A 39 -13.33 7.66 8.60
N LYS A 40 -12.47 8.42 7.90
CA LYS A 40 -12.40 8.43 6.44
C LYS A 40 -11.24 7.54 6.01
N GLU A 41 -11.34 6.25 6.30
CA GLU A 41 -10.73 5.30 5.37
C GLU A 41 -11.47 5.48 4.05
N ASP A 42 -10.92 6.33 3.20
CA ASP A 42 -11.39 6.53 1.85
C ASP A 42 -11.55 5.14 1.20
N PRO A 43 -12.74 4.74 0.73
CA PRO A 43 -12.94 3.43 0.12
C PRO A 43 -11.95 3.19 -1.03
N GLU A 44 -11.43 4.24 -1.66
CA GLU A 44 -10.36 4.13 -2.66
C GLU A 44 -9.06 3.59 -2.06
N THR A 45 -8.69 3.98 -0.84
CA THR A 45 -7.45 3.52 -0.18
C THR A 45 -7.54 2.05 0.23
N LYS A 46 -8.71 1.58 0.71
CA LYS A 46 -8.92 0.16 1.02
C LYS A 46 -8.87 -0.72 -0.23
N GLU A 47 -9.52 -0.28 -1.31
CA GLU A 47 -9.50 -1.03 -2.57
C GLU A 47 -8.12 -1.04 -3.22
N GLU A 48 -7.35 0.05 -3.16
CA GLU A 48 -5.98 0.06 -3.67
C GLU A 48 -5.06 -0.87 -2.88
N ILE A 49 -5.21 -0.92 -1.55
CA ILE A 49 -4.48 -1.85 -0.70
C ILE A 49 -4.89 -3.30 -1.01
N ASP A 50 -6.18 -3.57 -1.21
CA ASP A 50 -6.68 -4.90 -1.52
C ASP A 50 -6.27 -5.37 -2.93
N LEU A 51 -6.25 -4.47 -3.92
CA LEU A 51 -5.70 -4.72 -5.25
C LEU A 51 -4.21 -5.03 -5.22
N ARG A 52 -3.43 -4.28 -4.42
CA ARG A 52 -2.00 -4.59 -4.22
C ARG A 52 -1.83 -5.95 -3.59
N LYS A 53 -2.57 -6.28 -2.53
CA LYS A 53 -2.53 -7.61 -1.89
C LYS A 53 -2.86 -8.73 -2.86
N LYS A 54 -3.97 -8.61 -3.60
CA LYS A 54 -4.38 -9.59 -4.60
C LYS A 54 -3.33 -9.78 -5.69
N SER A 55 -2.73 -8.69 -6.19
CA SER A 55 -1.65 -8.78 -7.18
C SER A 55 -0.43 -9.51 -6.64
N THR A 56 -0.06 -9.27 -5.38
CA THR A 56 1.07 -9.94 -4.72
C THR A 56 0.79 -11.42 -4.52
N TYR A 57 -0.41 -11.81 -4.09
CA TYR A 57 -0.79 -13.22 -3.97
C TYR A 57 -0.77 -13.96 -5.31
N VAL A 58 -1.22 -13.31 -6.39
CA VAL A 58 -1.14 -13.89 -7.74
C VAL A 58 0.31 -14.09 -8.17
N VAL A 59 1.18 -13.09 -7.96
CA VAL A 59 2.60 -13.19 -8.30
C VAL A 59 3.29 -14.30 -7.50
N ILE A 60 3.04 -14.39 -6.19
CA ILE A 60 3.60 -15.44 -5.32
C ILE A 60 3.08 -16.81 -5.74
N GLY A 61 1.78 -16.94 -6.05
CA GLY A 61 1.18 -18.20 -6.49
C GLY A 61 1.77 -18.70 -7.81
N VAL A 62 1.94 -17.80 -8.80
CA VAL A 62 2.54 -18.14 -10.09
C VAL A 62 4.02 -18.52 -9.93
N LEU A 63 4.79 -17.79 -9.13
CA LEU A 63 6.19 -18.14 -8.83
C LEU A 63 6.30 -19.49 -8.13
N GLY A 64 5.44 -19.72 -7.13
CA GLY A 64 5.40 -20.99 -6.39
C GLY A 64 5.11 -22.18 -7.30
N ALA A 65 4.12 -22.07 -8.18
CA ALA A 65 3.81 -23.10 -9.17
C ALA A 65 4.96 -23.33 -10.17
N TYR A 66 5.57 -22.25 -10.66
CA TYR A 66 6.71 -22.32 -11.58
C TYR A 66 7.91 -23.04 -10.97
N TYR A 67 8.28 -22.70 -9.74
CA TYR A 67 9.41 -23.34 -9.06
C TYR A 67 9.11 -24.78 -8.65
N ALA A 68 7.89 -25.09 -8.24
CA ALA A 68 7.47 -26.47 -7.97
C ALA A 68 7.60 -27.35 -9.22
N PHE A 69 7.19 -26.82 -10.38
CA PHE A 69 7.32 -27.50 -11.67
C PHE A 69 8.79 -27.70 -12.07
N LEU A 70 9.63 -26.67 -11.93
CA LEU A 70 11.07 -26.77 -12.19
C LEU A 70 11.76 -27.79 -11.27
N PHE A 71 11.37 -27.84 -10.00
CA PHE A 71 11.88 -28.82 -9.05
C PHE A 71 11.44 -30.25 -9.40
N GLY A 72 10.22 -30.44 -9.91
CA GLY A 72 9.78 -31.74 -10.42
C GLY A 72 10.57 -32.19 -11.64
N ILE A 73 10.80 -31.30 -12.61
CA ILE A 73 11.55 -31.62 -13.83
C ILE A 73 13.01 -31.95 -13.53
N SER A 74 13.65 -31.24 -12.60
CA SER A 74 15.06 -31.49 -12.30
C SER A 74 15.33 -32.81 -11.59
N HIS A 75 14.30 -33.36 -10.93
CA HIS A 75 14.40 -34.68 -10.35
C HIS A 75 14.47 -35.76 -11.44
N VAL A 76 13.90 -35.48 -12.61
CA VAL A 76 13.88 -36.37 -13.78
C VAL A 76 15.07 -36.10 -14.72
N ILE A 77 15.49 -34.83 -14.84
CA ILE A 77 16.56 -34.39 -15.73
C ILE A 77 17.64 -33.73 -14.88
N SER A 78 18.86 -34.28 -14.90
CA SER A 78 20.02 -33.67 -14.24
C SER A 78 20.42 -32.37 -14.94
N LEU A 79 19.71 -31.29 -14.61
CA LEU A 79 19.96 -29.96 -15.12
C LEU A 79 21.21 -29.38 -14.47
N ASN A 80 22.07 -28.78 -15.29
CA ASN A 80 23.27 -28.10 -14.81
C ASN A 80 22.89 -26.89 -13.95
N ILE A 81 23.68 -26.61 -12.90
CA ILE A 81 23.40 -25.54 -11.94
C ILE A 81 23.30 -24.16 -12.60
N PHE A 82 24.06 -23.93 -13.68
CA PHE A 82 23.96 -22.71 -14.49
C PHE A 82 22.62 -22.56 -15.19
N ILE A 83 22.08 -23.64 -15.75
CA ILE A 83 20.75 -23.64 -16.40
C ILE A 83 19.67 -23.33 -15.37
N TYR A 84 19.82 -23.89 -14.18
CA TYR A 84 18.95 -23.63 -13.04
C TYR A 84 18.90 -22.16 -12.63
N LEU A 85 20.07 -21.54 -12.50
CA LEU A 85 20.21 -20.13 -12.11
C LEU A 85 19.58 -19.22 -13.17
N VAL A 86 19.77 -19.53 -14.45
CA VAL A 86 19.14 -18.82 -15.57
C VAL A 86 17.61 -18.97 -15.55
N LEU A 87 17.09 -20.17 -15.32
CA LEU A 87 15.64 -20.41 -15.24
C LEU A 87 15.00 -19.66 -14.06
N ILE A 88 15.67 -19.60 -12.92
CA ILE A 88 15.21 -18.83 -11.75
C ILE A 88 15.13 -17.34 -12.09
N LEU A 89 16.17 -16.79 -12.73
CA LEU A 89 16.17 -15.38 -13.15
C LEU A 89 15.05 -15.10 -14.16
N ILE A 90 14.88 -15.96 -15.17
CA ILE A 90 13.82 -15.80 -16.18
C ILE A 90 12.44 -15.83 -15.52
N GLY A 91 12.19 -16.79 -14.63
CA GLY A 91 10.94 -16.88 -13.88
C GLY A 91 10.66 -15.62 -13.07
N TYR A 92 11.65 -15.11 -12.35
CA TYR A 92 11.52 -13.88 -11.57
C TYR A 92 11.17 -12.65 -12.43
N TYR A 93 11.88 -12.44 -13.54
CA TYR A 93 11.63 -11.31 -14.44
C TYR A 93 10.26 -11.43 -15.12
N PHE A 94 9.90 -12.64 -15.57
CA PHE A 94 8.62 -12.89 -16.22
C PHE A 94 7.44 -12.66 -15.26
N SER A 95 7.50 -13.21 -14.05
CA SER A 95 6.47 -13.00 -13.03
C SER A 95 6.35 -11.53 -12.60
N SER A 96 7.47 -10.81 -12.50
CA SER A 96 7.46 -9.38 -12.19
C SER A 96 6.82 -8.55 -13.30
N ALA A 97 7.13 -8.85 -14.57
CA ALA A 97 6.50 -8.20 -15.73
C ALA A 97 4.99 -8.49 -15.79
N MET A 98 4.61 -9.75 -15.60
CA MET A 98 3.21 -10.17 -15.64
C MET A 98 2.40 -9.58 -14.47
N GLY A 99 3.00 -9.50 -13.28
CA GLY A 99 2.40 -8.81 -12.13
C GLY A 99 2.16 -7.32 -12.38
N ARG A 100 3.09 -6.62 -13.03
CA ARG A 100 2.90 -5.22 -13.43
C ARG A 100 1.81 -5.05 -14.49
N LEU A 101 1.78 -5.92 -15.50
CA LEU A 101 0.73 -5.90 -16.52
C LEU A 101 -0.65 -6.18 -15.91
N TYR A 102 -0.74 -7.16 -15.01
CA TYR A 102 -1.98 -7.48 -14.29
C TYR A 102 -2.44 -6.32 -13.41
N TYR A 103 -1.53 -5.69 -12.66
CA TYR A 103 -1.83 -4.51 -11.86
C TYR A 103 -2.34 -3.35 -12.72
N ASN A 104 -1.69 -3.07 -13.84
CA ASN A 104 -2.11 -2.00 -14.75
C ASN A 104 -3.47 -2.30 -15.40
N HIS A 105 -3.73 -3.55 -15.77
CA HIS A 105 -5.02 -3.95 -16.32
C HIS A 105 -6.16 -3.79 -15.29
N MET A 106 -5.93 -4.23 -14.06
CA MET A 106 -6.90 -4.09 -12.97
C MET A 106 -7.13 -2.61 -12.59
N ARG A 107 -6.10 -1.76 -12.70
CA ARG A 107 -6.21 -0.31 -12.48
C ARG A 107 -6.99 0.38 -13.61
N GLY A 108 -6.82 -0.05 -14.86
CA GLY A 108 -7.54 0.49 -16.03
C GLY A 108 -9.01 0.08 -16.11
N ASN A 109 -9.39 -1.05 -15.51
CA ASN A 109 -10.77 -1.56 -15.50
C ASN A 109 -11.64 -1.04 -14.34
N LYS A 110 -11.16 -0.09 -13.53
CA LYS A 110 -12.02 0.52 -12.51
C LYS A 110 -13.13 1.35 -13.20
N PRO A 111 -14.43 1.03 -12.99
CA PRO A 111 -15.48 1.93 -13.41
C PRO A 111 -15.32 3.24 -12.63
N LYS A 112 -15.33 4.38 -13.33
CA LYS A 112 -15.44 5.68 -12.67
C LYS A 112 -16.78 5.68 -11.92
N ASN A 113 -16.74 5.57 -10.60
CA ASN A 113 -17.93 5.69 -9.77
C ASN A 113 -18.54 7.07 -9.99
N GLY A 114 -19.60 7.13 -10.79
CA GLY A 114 -20.27 8.36 -11.19
C GLY A 114 -21.35 8.19 -12.26
N GLU A 115 -21.23 7.22 -13.17
CA GLU A 115 -22.33 6.92 -14.11
C GLU A 115 -23.34 5.96 -13.47
N LYS A 116 -24.38 6.54 -12.86
CA LYS A 116 -25.66 5.86 -12.69
C LYS A 116 -26.10 5.36 -14.07
N LYS A 117 -26.01 4.05 -14.31
CA LYS A 117 -26.80 3.39 -15.36
C LYS A 117 -28.26 3.57 -15.02
N THR A 118 -28.88 4.58 -15.62
CA THR A 118 -30.32 4.61 -15.83
C THR A 118 -30.56 3.93 -17.16
N SER A 119 -31.09 2.72 -17.10
CA SER A 119 -31.84 2.11 -18.19
C SER A 119 -32.90 1.20 -17.60
#